data_AF-A0A8T3BB47-F1
#
_entry.id   AF-A0A8T3BB47-F1
#
_cell.length_a   1.000
_cell.length_b   1.000
_cell.length_c   1.000
_cell.angle_alpha   90.00
_cell.angle_beta   90.00
_cell.angle_gamma   90.00
#
_symmetry.space_group_name_H-M   'P 1'
#
loop_
_entity.id
_entity.type
_entity.pdbx_description
1 polymer ?
#
loop_
_entity_poly.entity_id
_entity_poly.type
_entity_poly.pdbx_seq_one_letter_code
_entity_poly.pdbx_strand_id
1 'polypeptide(L)'
;MATISIPEYVPSASEDAEQLRKAFSGWGTNEKLIISILAHRSAAQRRQIRQAYADIFGEDLLKSLDKELTHDFEKVVLLWVLDSAERDAVLAYDSARKWGPGDRALIEIACARSSDELFAARRAYHARYKRSVEEDVAAHAKGDFRKVAAGCCKFFFLIASQIL
;
A
#
# COMPACT_ATOMS: atom_id res chain seq x y z
N MET A 1 1.12 -18.61 5.07
CA MET A 1 0.01 -18.64 6.07
C MET A 1 -0.31 -17.21 6.45
N ALA A 2 -1.59 -16.83 6.52
CA ALA A 2 -1.98 -15.51 7.00
C ALA A 2 -1.91 -15.48 8.53
N THR A 3 -1.21 -14.50 9.10
CA THR A 3 -1.00 -14.36 10.55
C THR A 3 -2.02 -13.44 11.23
N ILE A 4 -2.91 -12.81 10.45
CA ILE A 4 -3.90 -11.87 10.96
C ILE A 4 -4.96 -12.60 11.80
N SER A 5 -5.26 -12.07 12.99
CA SER A 5 -6.37 -12.53 13.83
C SER A 5 -7.57 -11.60 13.68
N ILE A 6 -8.68 -12.15 13.19
CA ILE A 6 -9.95 -11.43 13.02
C ILE A 6 -10.90 -11.93 14.12
N PRO A 7 -11.53 -11.02 14.91
CA PRO A 7 -12.47 -11.42 15.95
C PRO A 7 -13.73 -12.05 15.33
N GLU A 8 -14.40 -12.91 16.11
CA GLU A 8 -15.63 -13.60 15.68
C GLU A 8 -16.78 -12.61 15.40
N TYR A 9 -16.85 -11.54 16.20
CA TYR A 9 -17.75 -10.42 15.96
C TYR A 9 -16.98 -9.21 15.42
N VAL A 10 -17.36 -8.79 14.22
CA VAL A 10 -16.80 -7.60 13.56
C VAL A 10 -17.90 -6.54 13.47
N PRO A 11 -17.70 -5.34 14.06
CA PRO A 11 -18.61 -4.21 13.90
C PRO A 11 -18.82 -3.82 12.43
N SER A 12 -19.84 -3.00 12.20
CA SER A 12 -20.09 -2.46 10.86
C SER A 12 -18.97 -1.50 10.42
N ALA A 13 -18.76 -1.39 9.10
CA ALA A 13 -17.74 -0.48 8.56
C ALA A 13 -17.98 0.99 8.94
N SER A 14 -19.23 1.39 9.14
CA SER A 14 -19.60 2.72 9.62
C SER A 14 -19.22 2.94 11.08
N GLU A 15 -19.47 1.97 11.96
CA GLU A 15 -19.07 2.06 13.37
C GLU A 15 -17.54 2.12 13.51
N ASP A 16 -16.81 1.30 12.75
CA ASP A 16 -15.35 1.37 12.71
C ASP A 16 -14.86 2.73 12.19
N ALA A 17 -15.51 3.30 11.16
CA ALA A 17 -15.16 4.61 10.62
C ALA A 17 -15.38 5.73 11.65
N GLU A 18 -16.48 5.69 12.40
CA GLU A 18 -16.78 6.64 13.48
C GLU A 18 -15.78 6.50 14.64
N GLN A 19 -15.45 5.28 15.04
CA GLN A 19 -14.46 5.04 16.09
C GLN A 19 -13.07 5.50 15.65
N LEU A 20 -12.69 5.29 14.39
CA LEU A 20 -11.45 5.82 13.82
C LEU A 20 -11.47 7.34 13.85
N ARG A 21 -12.54 8.00 13.40
CA ARG A 21 -12.66 9.47 13.48
C ARG A 21 -12.47 9.96 14.91
N LYS A 22 -13.06 9.28 15.89
CA LYS A 22 -12.91 9.59 17.31
C LYS A 22 -11.48 9.37 17.82
N ALA A 23 -10.78 8.38 17.28
CA ALA A 23 -9.42 8.05 17.69
C ALA A 23 -8.44 9.21 17.44
N PHE A 24 -8.67 10.03 16.42
CA PHE A 24 -7.84 11.19 16.11
C PHE A 24 -8.66 12.49 16.07
N SER A 25 -9.79 12.53 16.79
CA SER A 25 -10.53 13.77 17.01
C SER A 25 -10.03 14.46 18.28
N GLY A 26 -9.65 15.73 18.18
CA GLY A 26 -9.24 16.55 19.33
C GLY A 26 -7.73 16.69 19.44
N TRP A 27 -7.23 16.88 20.66
CA TRP A 27 -5.80 17.06 20.89
C TRP A 27 -5.11 15.71 21.12
N GLY A 28 -4.31 15.29 20.13
CA GLY A 28 -3.57 14.03 20.14
C GLY A 28 -4.34 12.86 19.50
N THR A 29 -3.64 11.73 19.38
CA THR A 29 -4.11 10.54 18.65
C THR A 29 -4.14 9.31 19.56
N ASN A 30 -5.26 8.59 19.57
CA ASN A 30 -5.42 7.32 20.28
C ASN A 30 -4.98 6.16 19.37
N GLU A 31 -3.67 5.97 19.30
CA GLU A 31 -3.01 4.95 18.46
C GLU A 31 -3.46 3.54 18.83
N LYS A 32 -3.74 3.27 20.12
CA LYS A 32 -4.23 1.97 20.59
C LYS A 32 -5.57 1.61 19.96
N LEU A 33 -6.48 2.59 19.86
CA LEU A 33 -7.79 2.38 19.24
C LEU A 33 -7.63 2.09 17.74
N ILE A 34 -6.76 2.84 17.05
CA ILE A 34 -6.44 2.63 15.63
C ILE A 34 -5.93 1.20 15.40
N ILE A 35 -4.98 0.73 16.22
CA ILE A 35 -4.43 -0.63 16.15
C ILE A 35 -5.53 -1.67 16.42
N SER A 36 -6.34 -1.47 17.46
CA SER A 36 -7.38 -2.43 17.87
C SER A 36 -8.44 -2.67 16.79
N ILE A 37 -8.64 -1.68 15.91
CA ILE A 37 -9.52 -1.80 14.75
C ILE A 37 -8.71 -2.34 13.58
N LEU A 38 -7.76 -1.56 13.05
CA LEU A 38 -7.15 -1.85 11.75
C LEU A 38 -6.32 -3.13 11.72
N ALA A 39 -5.62 -3.49 12.80
CA ALA A 39 -4.82 -4.71 12.86
C ALA A 39 -5.68 -5.99 12.87
N HIS A 40 -6.98 -5.86 13.18
CA HIS A 40 -7.94 -6.94 13.34
C HIS A 40 -9.05 -6.90 12.28
N ARG A 41 -8.76 -6.35 11.09
CA ARG A 41 -9.68 -6.31 9.94
C ARG A 41 -9.01 -6.90 8.71
N SER A 42 -9.74 -7.70 7.94
CA SER A 42 -9.29 -8.20 6.65
C SER A 42 -9.09 -7.08 5.62
N ALA A 43 -8.39 -7.35 4.52
CA ALA A 43 -8.20 -6.37 3.46
C ALA A 43 -9.54 -5.84 2.89
N ALA A 44 -10.52 -6.75 2.72
CA ALA A 44 -11.87 -6.39 2.27
C ALA A 44 -12.58 -5.47 3.28
N GLN A 45 -12.49 -5.77 4.57
CA GLN A 45 -13.07 -4.94 5.63
C GLN A 45 -12.39 -3.57 5.70
N ARG A 46 -11.06 -3.49 5.62
CA ARG A 46 -10.34 -2.20 5.59
C ARG A 46 -10.75 -1.35 4.39
N ARG A 47 -10.99 -1.97 3.23
CA ARG A 47 -11.52 -1.27 2.05
C ARG A 47 -12.94 -0.74 2.29
N GLN A 48 -13.81 -1.52 2.92
CA GLN A 48 -15.16 -1.07 3.29
C GLN A 48 -15.12 0.07 4.29
N ILE A 49 -14.23 0.02 5.29
CA ILE A 49 -14.04 1.09 6.27
C ILE A 49 -13.57 2.37 5.58
N ARG A 50 -12.61 2.30 4.65
CA ARG A 50 -12.17 3.46 3.86
C ARG A 50 -13.32 4.09 3.08
N GLN A 51 -14.15 3.26 2.43
CA GLN A 51 -15.32 3.74 1.68
C GLN A 51 -16.34 4.40 2.61
N ALA A 52 -16.74 3.72 3.68
CA ALA A 52 -17.68 4.24 4.67
C ALA A 52 -17.18 5.55 5.30
N TYR A 53 -15.88 5.64 5.61
CA TYR A 53 -15.27 6.85 6.14
C TYR A 53 -15.38 8.03 5.16
N ALA A 54 -15.11 7.78 3.87
CA ALA A 54 -15.26 8.80 2.82
C ALA A 54 -16.73 9.21 2.63
N ASP A 55 -17.67 8.27 2.70
CA ASP A 55 -19.10 8.54 2.53
C ASP A 55 -19.68 9.34 3.71
N ILE A 56 -19.24 9.05 4.94
CA ILE A 56 -19.75 9.69 6.17
C ILE A 56 -19.11 11.07 6.39
N PHE A 57 -17.79 11.19 6.22
CA PHE A 57 -17.04 12.40 6.59
C PHE A 57 -16.60 13.25 5.39
N GLY A 58 -16.74 12.75 4.16
CA GLY A 58 -16.30 13.46 2.95
C GLY A 58 -14.77 13.56 2.82
N GLU A 59 -14.01 12.78 3.59
CA GLU A 59 -12.55 12.81 3.65
C GLU A 59 -11.97 11.41 3.43
N ASP A 60 -10.78 11.31 2.84
CA ASP A 60 -10.08 10.02 2.69
C ASP A 60 -9.39 9.63 3.99
N LEU A 61 -9.74 8.46 4.54
CA LEU A 61 -9.18 7.92 5.78
C LEU A 61 -7.64 7.93 5.78
N LEU A 62 -7.01 7.59 4.65
CA LEU A 62 -5.55 7.57 4.56
C LEU A 62 -4.95 8.96 4.76
N LYS A 63 -5.58 10.01 4.21
CA LYS A 63 -5.12 11.40 4.39
C LYS A 63 -5.31 11.89 5.81
N SER A 64 -6.38 11.44 6.49
CA SER A 64 -6.58 11.77 7.90
C SER A 64 -5.51 11.10 8.76
N LEU A 65 -5.19 9.82 8.51
CA LEU A 65 -4.14 9.12 9.25
C LEU A 65 -2.74 9.70 9.00
N ASP A 66 -2.43 10.11 7.76
CA ASP A 66 -1.17 10.75 7.36
C ASP A 66 -0.91 12.08 8.10
N LYS A 67 -1.97 12.81 8.47
CA LYS A 67 -1.85 14.07 9.23
C LYS A 67 -1.67 13.87 10.74
N GLU A 68 -2.21 12.78 11.27
CA GLU A 68 -2.38 12.56 12.71
C GLU A 68 -1.34 11.61 13.30
N LEU A 69 -0.74 10.77 12.47
CA LEU A 69 0.33 9.85 12.83
C LEU A 69 1.68 10.42 12.39
N THR A 70 2.77 9.97 13.01
CA THR A 70 4.12 10.37 12.60
C THR A 70 5.09 9.20 12.53
N HIS A 71 6.18 9.40 11.79
CA HIS A 71 7.36 8.53 11.73
C HIS A 71 7.04 7.11 11.24
N ASP A 72 7.51 6.09 11.95
CA ASP A 72 7.42 4.70 11.48
C ASP A 72 6.04 4.10 11.75
N PHE A 73 5.32 4.57 12.77
CA PHE A 73 3.96 4.13 13.03
C PHE A 73 3.01 4.54 11.91
N GLU A 74 3.11 5.79 11.46
CA GLU A 74 2.39 6.31 10.29
C GLU A 74 2.62 5.44 9.05
N LYS A 75 3.88 5.18 8.69
CA LYS A 75 4.21 4.36 7.52
C LYS A 75 3.60 2.96 7.58
N VAL A 76 3.72 2.29 8.73
CA VAL A 76 3.19 0.93 8.89
C VAL A 76 1.67 0.92 8.79
N VAL A 77 0.99 1.86 9.42
CA VAL A 77 -0.48 1.97 9.38
C VAL A 77 -0.95 2.28 7.96
N LEU A 78 -0.35 3.26 7.28
CA LEU A 78 -0.71 3.61 5.90
C LEU A 78 -0.52 2.43 4.94
N LEU A 79 0.64 1.78 4.98
CA LEU A 79 0.91 0.59 4.16
C LEU A 79 -0.08 -0.54 4.47
N TRP A 80 -0.45 -0.75 5.73
CA TRP A 80 -1.38 -1.80 6.12
C TRP A 80 -2.82 -1.57 5.60
N VAL A 81 -3.28 -0.31 5.63
CA VAL A 81 -4.63 0.08 5.21
C VAL A 81 -4.80 0.05 3.70
N LEU A 82 -3.72 0.29 2.94
CA LEU A 82 -3.73 0.19 1.48
C LEU A 82 -4.09 -1.22 1.00
N ASP A 83 -4.79 -1.27 -0.15
CA ASP A 83 -5.01 -2.49 -0.91
C ASP A 83 -3.65 -3.06 -1.39
N SER A 84 -3.56 -4.35 -1.71
CA SER A 84 -2.28 -4.99 -2.05
C SER A 84 -1.60 -4.30 -3.24
N ALA A 85 -2.36 -3.99 -4.28
CA ALA A 85 -1.85 -3.32 -5.47
C ALA A 85 -1.38 -1.90 -5.18
N GLU A 86 -2.12 -1.14 -4.37
CA GLU A 86 -1.73 0.23 -4.00
C GLU A 86 -0.50 0.24 -3.10
N ARG A 87 -0.40 -0.72 -2.17
CA ARG A 87 0.75 -0.89 -1.28
C ARG A 87 2.01 -1.21 -2.06
N ASP A 88 1.94 -2.18 -2.97
CA ASP A 88 3.06 -2.52 -3.84
C ASP A 88 3.47 -1.33 -4.72
N ALA A 89 2.51 -0.53 -5.20
CA ALA A 89 2.81 0.68 -5.95
C ALA A 89 3.55 1.73 -5.10
N VAL A 90 3.15 1.97 -3.86
CA VAL A 90 3.84 2.89 -2.95
C VAL A 90 5.25 2.40 -2.63
N LEU A 91 5.40 1.11 -2.29
CA LEU A 91 6.71 0.51 -1.99
C LEU A 91 7.64 0.54 -3.20
N ALA A 92 7.13 0.23 -4.40
CA ALA A 92 7.89 0.31 -5.64
C ALA A 92 8.32 1.76 -5.93
N TYR A 93 7.48 2.75 -5.64
CA TYR A 93 7.79 4.16 -5.85
C TYR A 93 8.90 4.64 -4.93
N ASP A 94 8.78 4.36 -3.64
CA ASP A 94 9.81 4.70 -2.67
C ASP A 94 11.15 4.04 -3.01
N SER A 95 11.08 2.75 -3.37
CA SER A 95 12.26 1.97 -3.71
C SER A 95 12.93 2.44 -5.01
N ALA A 96 12.15 2.75 -6.03
CA ALA A 96 12.67 3.26 -7.30
C ALA A 96 13.42 4.59 -7.12
N ARG A 97 12.94 5.48 -6.24
CA ARG A 97 13.55 6.82 -6.07
C ARG A 97 14.69 6.86 -5.05
N LYS A 98 14.64 6.05 -4.00
CA LYS A 98 15.61 6.04 -2.89
C LYS A 98 16.57 4.85 -2.96
N TRP A 99 16.73 4.25 -4.15
CA TRP A 99 17.50 3.03 -4.31
C TRP A 99 18.92 3.17 -3.75
N GLY A 100 19.26 2.30 -2.80
CA GLY A 100 20.57 2.20 -2.18
C GLY A 100 20.99 0.74 -2.00
N PRO A 101 22.28 0.47 -1.73
CA PRO A 101 22.74 -0.88 -1.45
C PRO A 101 22.06 -1.40 -0.17
N GLY A 102 21.07 -2.28 -0.34
CA GLY A 102 20.25 -2.83 0.75
C GLY A 102 18.74 -2.72 0.50
N ASP A 103 18.31 -1.84 -0.40
CA ASP A 103 16.92 -1.83 -0.83
C ASP A 103 16.64 -3.07 -1.68
N ARG A 104 15.60 -3.81 -1.30
CA ARG A 104 15.19 -5.05 -1.96
C ARG A 104 13.70 -5.05 -2.28
N ALA A 105 12.97 -4.00 -1.93
CA ALA A 105 11.52 -3.98 -2.04
C ALA A 105 11.07 -4.16 -3.50
N LEU A 106 11.71 -3.47 -4.44
CA LEU A 106 11.39 -3.62 -5.87
C LEU A 106 11.68 -5.04 -6.40
N ILE A 107 12.79 -5.66 -5.97
CA ILE A 107 13.16 -7.03 -6.37
C ILE A 107 12.17 -8.03 -5.76
N GLU A 108 11.83 -7.86 -4.48
CA GLU A 108 10.88 -8.70 -3.77
C GLU A 108 9.50 -8.65 -4.43
N ILE A 109 8.97 -7.46 -4.72
CA ILE A 109 7.70 -7.30 -5.43
C ILE A 109 7.77 -7.98 -6.80
N ALA A 110 8.85 -7.78 -7.56
CA ALA A 110 9.00 -8.38 -8.89
C ALA A 110 9.08 -9.91 -8.88
N CYS A 111 9.64 -10.52 -7.83
CA CYS A 111 9.89 -11.96 -7.76
C CYS A 111 8.84 -12.74 -6.96
N ALA A 112 8.15 -12.10 -6.01
CA ALA A 112 7.24 -12.77 -5.07
C ALA A 112 5.75 -12.63 -5.44
N ARG A 113 5.41 -11.76 -6.39
CA ARG A 113 4.03 -11.52 -6.84
C ARG A 113 3.68 -12.33 -8.09
N SER A 114 2.40 -12.68 -8.21
CA SER A 114 1.88 -13.26 -9.44
C SER A 114 1.77 -12.21 -10.56
N SER A 115 1.66 -12.67 -11.80
CA SER A 115 1.52 -11.77 -12.97
C SER A 115 0.32 -10.82 -12.86
N ASP A 116 -0.80 -11.31 -12.33
CA ASP A 116 -2.00 -10.50 -12.13
C ASP A 116 -1.81 -9.45 -11.04
N GLU A 117 -1.17 -9.82 -9.93
CA GLU A 117 -0.83 -8.89 -8.85
C GLU A 117 0.14 -7.81 -9.33
N LEU A 118 1.13 -8.19 -10.12
CA LEU A 118 2.08 -7.28 -10.74
C LEU A 118 1.40 -6.31 -11.71
N PHE A 119 0.47 -6.80 -12.52
CA PHE A 119 -0.31 -5.96 -13.42
C PHE A 119 -1.21 -4.98 -12.65
N ALA A 120 -1.87 -5.45 -11.58
CA ALA A 120 -2.67 -4.60 -10.70
C ALA A 120 -1.82 -3.51 -10.02
N ALA A 121 -0.63 -3.86 -9.51
CA ALA A 121 0.31 -2.91 -8.93
C ALA A 121 0.77 -1.85 -9.94
N ARG A 122 1.08 -2.23 -11.18
CA ARG A 122 1.41 -1.28 -12.27
C ARG A 122 0.27 -0.33 -12.57
N ARG A 123 -0.97 -0.82 -12.62
CA ARG A 123 -2.16 0.01 -12.81
C ARG A 123 -2.34 1.00 -11.66
N ALA A 124 -2.20 0.54 -10.42
CA ALA A 124 -2.27 1.39 -9.24
C ALA A 124 -1.17 2.47 -9.23
N TYR A 125 0.05 2.10 -9.62
CA TYR A 125 1.17 3.01 -9.76
C TYR A 125 0.90 4.11 -10.79
N HIS A 126 0.47 3.74 -12.00
CA HIS A 126 0.09 4.70 -13.03
C HIS A 126 -1.06 5.60 -12.59
N ALA A 127 -2.07 5.04 -11.92
CA ALA A 127 -3.21 5.81 -11.43
C ALA A 127 -2.77 6.88 -10.41
N ARG A 128 -1.84 6.52 -9.51
CA ARG A 128 -1.36 7.37 -8.40
C ARG A 128 -0.30 8.39 -8.82
N TYR A 129 0.72 7.96 -9.56
CA TYR A 129 1.90 8.79 -9.86
C TYR A 129 1.92 9.35 -11.30
N LYS A 130 0.96 8.94 -12.15
CA LYS A 130 0.85 9.36 -13.56
C LYS A 130 2.10 9.03 -14.40
N ARG A 131 2.87 8.04 -13.97
CA ARG A 131 4.10 7.56 -14.61
C ARG A 131 4.20 6.05 -14.47
N SER A 132 5.09 5.44 -15.24
CA SER A 132 5.33 3.99 -15.19
C SER A 132 6.42 3.65 -14.17
N VAL A 133 6.35 2.46 -13.57
CA VAL A 133 7.39 1.97 -12.64
C VAL A 133 8.72 1.89 -13.38
N GLU A 134 8.67 1.48 -14.65
CA GLU A 134 9.78 1.29 -15.56
C GLU A 134 10.52 2.60 -15.85
N GLU A 135 9.79 3.70 -16.02
CA GLU A 135 10.38 5.04 -16.19
C GLU A 135 11.15 5.47 -14.96
N ASP A 136 10.58 5.32 -13.77
CA ASP A 136 11.23 5.74 -12.53
C ASP A 136 12.43 4.85 -12.21
N VAL A 137 12.31 3.54 -12.45
CA VAL A 137 13.44 2.61 -12.38
C VAL A 137 14.52 2.99 -13.38
N ALA A 138 14.19 3.27 -14.63
CA ALA A 138 15.19 3.64 -15.64
C ALA A 138 15.87 4.99 -15.36
N ALA A 139 15.16 5.93 -14.73
CA ALA A 139 15.67 7.24 -14.36
C ALA A 139 16.62 7.20 -13.15
N HIS A 140 16.37 6.30 -12.19
CA HIS A 140 17.09 6.27 -10.92
C HIS A 140 18.05 5.08 -10.76
N ALA A 141 17.87 3.98 -11.50
CA ALA A 141 18.78 2.85 -11.48
C ALA A 141 20.12 3.18 -12.15
N LYS A 142 21.23 2.99 -11.43
CA LYS A 142 22.60 3.18 -11.91
C LYS A 142 23.37 1.85 -11.92
N GLY A 143 24.36 1.73 -12.82
CA GLY A 143 25.26 0.57 -12.87
C GLY A 143 24.57 -0.76 -13.22
N ASP A 144 25.07 -1.88 -12.66
CA ASP A 144 24.53 -3.22 -12.92
C ASP A 144 23.07 -3.39 -12.44
N PHE A 145 22.63 -2.53 -11.52
CA PHE A 145 21.24 -2.51 -11.09
C PHE A 145 20.28 -2.12 -12.21
N ARG A 146 20.71 -1.25 -13.15
CA ARG A 146 19.92 -0.96 -14.35
C ARG A 146 19.72 -2.20 -15.21
N LYS A 147 20.69 -3.13 -15.23
CA LYS A 147 20.57 -4.39 -15.98
C LYS A 147 19.63 -5.37 -15.29
N VAL A 148 19.71 -5.50 -13.96
CA VAL A 148 18.81 -6.35 -13.17
C VAL A 148 17.39 -5.81 -13.20
N ALA A 149 17.20 -4.50 -12.97
CA ALA A 149 15.88 -3.89 -12.97
C ALA A 149 15.28 -3.82 -14.38
N ALA A 150 16.07 -3.57 -15.44
CA ALA A 150 15.61 -3.73 -16.82
C ALA A 150 15.31 -5.20 -17.15
N GLY A 151 16.03 -6.15 -16.55
CA GLY A 151 15.76 -7.59 -16.61
C GLY A 151 14.44 -7.96 -15.95
N CYS A 152 14.17 -7.48 -14.74
CA CYS A 152 12.91 -7.64 -14.03
C CYS A 152 11.75 -6.92 -14.76
N CYS A 153 11.97 -5.72 -15.32
CA CYS A 153 10.98 -5.03 -16.15
C CYS A 153 10.72 -5.80 -17.47
N LYS A 154 11.74 -6.42 -18.07
CA LYS A 154 11.58 -7.33 -19.21
C LYS A 154 10.89 -8.63 -18.83
N PHE A 155 11.10 -9.15 -17.63
CA PHE A 155 10.36 -10.28 -17.06
C PHE A 155 8.88 -9.90 -16.88
N PHE A 156 8.61 -8.71 -16.34
CA PHE A 156 7.30 -8.07 -16.29
C PHE A 156 6.64 -7.91 -17.67
N PHE A 157 7.44 -7.68 -18.74
CA PHE A 157 6.96 -7.59 -20.12
C PHE A 157 6.72 -8.96 -20.76
N LEU A 158 7.61 -9.94 -20.51
CA LEU A 158 7.55 -11.29 -21.07
C LEU A 158 6.37 -12.09 -20.51
N ILE A 159 6.09 -11.96 -19.21
CA ILE A 159 4.94 -12.67 -18.63
C ILE A 159 3.61 -12.02 -19.05
N ALA A 160 3.58 -10.70 -19.27
CA ALA A 160 2.39 -10.01 -19.81
C ALA A 160 2.15 -10.32 -21.30
N SER A 161 3.19 -10.68 -22.06
CA SER A 161 3.11 -11.08 -23.47
C SER A 161 2.70 -12.54 -23.68
N GLN A 162 2.63 -13.37 -22.63
CA GLN A 162 2.20 -14.77 -22.72
C GLN A 162 0.71 -14.97 -22.33
N ILE A 163 -0.04 -13.89 -22.08
CA ILE A 163 -1.47 -13.93 -21.72
C ILE A 163 -2.35 -13.23 -22.80
N LEU A 164 -1.79 -12.92 -23.98
CA LEU A 164 -2.54 -12.52 -25.18
C LEU A 164 -2.20 -13.42 -26.36
#